data_AF-A0A259BIP7-F1
#
_entry.id   AF-A0A259BIP7-F1
#
_cell.length_a   1.000
_cell.length_b   1.000
_cell.length_c   1.000
_cell.angle_alpha   90.00
_cell.angle_beta   90.00
_cell.angle_gamma   90.00
#
_symmetry.space_group_name_H-M   'P 1'
#
loop_
_entity.id
_entity.type
_entity.pdbx_description
1 polymer ?
#
loop_
_entity_poly.entity_id
_entity_poly.type
_entity_poly.pdbx_seq_one_letter_code
_entity_poly.pdbx_strand_id
1 'polypeptide(L)'
;MPATALASGFADAPREAQEVFKAVMWALARPGRPVPLRTRLAPPAPLSPEMAAIALALLDYETPVWLDPALAAAPAVGAFLRFHTSAPLVETPAAGRFGLIADGAALPDFARFALGEPDYP
;
A
#
# COMPACT_ATOMS: atom_id res chain seq x y z
N MET A 1 0.87 -28.52 0.97
CA MET A 1 0.70 -27.18 0.37
C MET A 1 2.09 -26.71 -0.01
N PRO A 2 2.44 -26.55 -1.30
CA PRO A 2 3.75 -26.01 -1.63
C PRO A 2 3.85 -24.60 -1.04
N ALA A 3 4.95 -24.30 -0.37
CA ALA A 3 5.21 -22.94 0.10
C ALA A 3 5.42 -22.08 -1.15
N THR A 4 4.41 -21.30 -1.54
CA THR A 4 4.57 -20.27 -2.56
C THR A 4 5.65 -19.32 -2.06
N ALA A 5 6.78 -19.27 -2.77
CA ALA A 5 7.86 -18.36 -2.43
C ALA A 5 7.31 -16.93 -2.42
N LEU A 6 7.48 -16.23 -1.30
CA LEU A 6 7.10 -14.82 -1.17
C LEU A 6 7.94 -14.00 -2.15
N ALA A 7 7.29 -13.07 -2.86
CA ALA A 7 8.00 -12.12 -3.71
C ALA A 7 8.93 -11.25 -2.86
N SER A 8 10.07 -10.87 -3.45
CA SER A 8 11.09 -10.06 -2.78
C SER A 8 10.63 -8.61 -2.56
N GLY A 9 11.07 -8.02 -1.44
CA GLY A 9 10.95 -6.58 -1.19
C GLY A 9 12.08 -5.79 -1.86
N PHE A 10 12.40 -4.61 -1.30
CA PHE A 10 13.53 -3.79 -1.75
C PHE A 10 14.86 -4.54 -1.63
N ALA A 11 15.78 -4.28 -2.56
CA ALA A 11 17.13 -4.84 -2.53
C ALA A 11 18.02 -4.08 -1.53
N ASP A 12 17.82 -2.76 -1.41
CA ASP A 12 18.44 -1.86 -0.45
C ASP A 12 17.34 -1.09 0.28
N ALA A 13 16.75 -1.75 1.30
CA ALA A 13 15.52 -1.28 1.93
C ALA A 13 15.59 0.15 2.48
N PRO A 14 16.62 0.59 3.22
CA PRO A 14 16.68 1.96 3.72
C PRO A 14 16.74 3.00 2.60
N ARG A 15 17.58 2.77 1.58
CA ARG A 15 17.75 3.73 0.49
C ARG A 15 16.51 3.79 -0.39
N GLU A 16 16.00 2.64 -0.82
CA GLU A 16 14.85 2.58 -1.72
C GLU A 16 13.57 3.10 -1.02
N ALA A 17 13.35 2.77 0.27
CA ALA A 17 12.23 3.33 1.02
C ALA A 17 12.32 4.86 1.14
N GLN A 18 13.52 5.41 1.38
CA GLN A 18 13.73 6.86 1.45
C GLN A 18 13.47 7.55 0.11
N GLU A 19 13.92 6.96 -1.00
CA GLU A 19 13.67 7.46 -2.35
C GLU A 19 12.17 7.50 -2.67
N VAL A 20 11.44 6.43 -2.32
CA VAL A 20 9.98 6.33 -2.47
C VAL A 20 9.28 7.36 -1.59
N PHE A 21 9.61 7.44 -0.30
CA PHE A 21 9.02 8.41 0.63
C PHE A 21 9.19 9.84 0.13
N LYS A 22 10.39 10.19 -0.35
CA LYS A 22 10.66 11.49 -0.96
C LYS A 22 9.78 11.72 -2.18
N ALA A 23 9.63 10.74 -3.07
CA ALA A 23 8.77 10.88 -4.25
C ALA A 23 7.29 11.13 -3.86
N VAL A 24 6.77 10.40 -2.86
CA VAL A 24 5.42 10.60 -2.31
C VAL A 24 5.26 12.01 -1.74
N MET A 25 6.20 12.47 -0.91
CA MET A 25 6.18 13.82 -0.33
C MET A 25 6.18 14.90 -1.41
N TRP A 26 6.95 14.72 -2.50
CA TRP A 26 6.97 15.66 -3.62
C TRP A 26 5.65 15.68 -4.40
N ALA A 27 4.99 14.53 -4.54
CA ALA A 27 3.70 14.43 -5.21
C ALA A 27 2.60 15.12 -4.37
N LEU A 28 2.57 14.87 -3.05
CA LEU A 28 1.62 15.49 -2.14
C LEU A 28 1.81 17.00 -2.02
N ALA A 29 3.07 17.47 -1.97
CA ALA A 29 3.37 18.90 -1.90
C ALA A 29 3.07 19.66 -3.21
N ARG A 30 2.85 18.96 -4.33
CA ARG A 30 2.61 19.57 -5.66
C ARG A 30 1.48 18.85 -6.39
N PRO A 31 0.23 18.97 -5.90
CA PRO A 31 -0.92 18.31 -6.50
C PRO A 31 -1.03 18.62 -8.00
N GLY A 32 -1.41 17.61 -8.79
CA GLY A 32 -1.54 17.72 -10.24
C GLY A 32 -0.23 17.60 -11.03
N ARG A 33 0.94 17.52 -10.37
CA ARG A 33 2.21 17.27 -11.04
C ARG A 33 2.62 15.80 -10.92
N PRO A 34 2.73 15.04 -12.02
CA PRO A 34 3.25 13.69 -11.99
C PRO A 34 4.68 13.66 -11.45
N VAL A 35 4.94 12.77 -10.49
CA VAL A 35 6.27 12.49 -9.95
C VAL A 35 6.66 11.06 -10.36
N PRO A 36 7.81 10.86 -11.03
CA PRO A 36 8.22 9.52 -11.42
C PRO A 36 8.57 8.68 -10.19
N LEU A 37 8.01 7.48 -10.11
CA LEU A 37 8.37 6.47 -9.12
C LEU A 37 8.94 5.25 -9.86
N ARG A 38 10.25 5.03 -9.74
CA ARG A 38 10.92 3.87 -10.37
C ARG A 38 11.14 2.82 -9.31
N THR A 39 10.68 1.60 -9.58
CA THR A 39 10.89 0.45 -8.71
C THR A 39 11.19 -0.79 -9.54
N ARG A 40 11.90 -1.75 -8.96
CA ARG A 40 12.17 -3.07 -9.55
C ARG A 40 11.37 -4.18 -8.87
N LEU A 41 10.46 -3.82 -7.97
CA LEU A 41 9.61 -4.78 -7.29
C LEU A 41 8.75 -5.54 -8.31
N ALA A 42 8.62 -6.85 -8.08
CA ALA A 42 7.72 -7.72 -8.82
C ALA A 42 6.73 -8.36 -7.83
N PRO A 43 5.79 -7.57 -7.26
CA PRO A 43 4.82 -8.07 -6.30
C PRO A 43 3.82 -9.03 -6.97
N PRO A 44 3.10 -9.84 -6.18
CA PRO A 44 2.01 -10.66 -6.70
C PRO A 44 0.88 -9.79 -7.26
N ALA A 45 0.36 -10.16 -8.43
CA ALA A 45 -0.82 -9.50 -9.00
C ALA A 45 -2.06 -9.67 -8.09
N PRO A 46 -2.99 -8.70 -8.05
CA PRO A 46 -3.03 -7.48 -8.87
C PRO A 46 -2.29 -6.26 -8.27
N LEU A 47 -1.49 -6.43 -7.22
CA LEU A 47 -0.71 -5.33 -6.66
C LEU A 47 0.30 -4.82 -7.69
N SER A 48 0.28 -3.52 -8.00
CA SER A 48 1.27 -2.94 -8.93
C SER A 48 2.62 -2.75 -8.24
N PRO A 49 3.74 -2.75 -8.99
CA PRO A 49 5.06 -2.44 -8.44
C PRO A 49 5.12 -1.11 -7.68
N GLU A 50 4.50 -0.06 -8.21
CA GLU A 50 4.50 1.28 -7.61
C GLU A 50 3.71 1.31 -6.31
N MET A 51 2.55 0.65 -6.26
CA MET A 51 1.75 0.54 -5.05
C MET A 51 2.47 -0.29 -3.99
N ALA A 52 3.12 -1.38 -4.38
CA ALA A 52 3.98 -2.15 -3.48
C ALA A 52 5.14 -1.32 -2.92
N ALA A 53 5.79 -0.51 -3.76
CA ALA A 53 6.89 0.35 -3.31
C ALA A 53 6.41 1.37 -2.26
N ILE A 54 5.28 2.03 -2.52
CA ILE A 54 4.66 2.96 -1.57
C ILE A 54 4.29 2.23 -0.28
N ALA A 55 3.67 1.05 -0.38
CA ALA A 55 3.29 0.25 0.78
C ALA A 55 4.52 -0.13 1.63
N LEU A 56 5.60 -0.60 1.03
CA LEU A 56 6.83 -0.96 1.74
C LEU A 56 7.55 0.25 2.37
N ALA A 57 7.33 1.46 1.85
CA ALA A 57 7.96 2.67 2.37
C ALA A 57 7.13 3.37 3.46
N LEU A 58 5.80 3.18 3.48
CA LEU A 58 4.89 3.90 4.36
C LEU A 58 4.19 3.04 5.41
N LEU A 59 3.99 1.75 5.13
CA LEU A 59 3.26 0.88 6.04
C LEU A 59 4.19 0.24 7.05
N ASP A 60 3.71 0.16 8.28
CA ASP A 60 4.28 -0.56 9.41
C ASP A 60 3.17 -1.23 10.25
N TYR A 61 3.57 -1.82 11.38
CA TYR A 61 2.67 -2.51 12.31
C TYR A 61 1.60 -1.60 12.97
N GLU A 62 1.76 -0.28 12.95
CA GLU A 62 0.83 0.71 13.50
C GLU A 62 -0.15 1.24 12.45
N THR A 63 0.00 0.80 11.19
CA THR A 63 -0.82 1.27 10.06
C THR A 63 -1.72 0.17 9.50
N PRO A 64 -2.90 -0.08 10.10
CA PRO A 64 -3.90 -0.96 9.51
C PRO A 64 -4.21 -0.59 8.06
N VAL A 65 -4.25 -1.58 7.17
CA VAL A 65 -4.50 -1.38 5.75
C VAL A 65 -5.72 -2.17 5.29
N TRP A 66 -6.63 -1.48 4.61
CA TRP A 66 -7.74 -2.09 3.91
C TRP A 66 -7.36 -2.34 2.45
N LEU A 67 -7.75 -3.50 1.92
CA LEU A 67 -7.54 -3.88 0.53
C LEU A 67 -8.89 -3.90 -0.18
N ASP A 68 -8.94 -3.36 -1.40
CA ASP A 68 -10.12 -3.53 -2.23
C ASP A 68 -10.43 -5.02 -2.52
N PRO A 69 -11.64 -5.36 -2.97
CA PRO A 69 -12.02 -6.76 -3.21
C PRO A 69 -11.08 -7.50 -4.18
N ALA A 70 -10.51 -6.81 -5.18
CA ALA A 70 -9.61 -7.41 -6.15
C ALA A 70 -8.26 -7.82 -5.53
N LEU A 71 -7.68 -6.96 -4.70
CA LEU A 71 -6.46 -7.24 -3.95
C LEU A 71 -6.70 -8.27 -2.84
N ALA A 72 -7.82 -8.16 -2.12
CA ALA A 72 -8.19 -9.07 -1.05
C ALA A 72 -8.44 -10.51 -1.55
N ALA A 73 -8.94 -10.66 -2.78
CA ALA A 73 -9.15 -11.96 -3.42
C ALA A 73 -7.84 -12.70 -3.78
N ALA A 74 -6.68 -12.04 -3.68
CA ALA A 74 -5.37 -12.63 -3.96
C ALA A 74 -4.58 -12.83 -2.65
N PRO A 75 -4.58 -14.04 -2.03
CA PRO A 75 -3.92 -14.28 -0.75
C PRO A 75 -2.41 -13.96 -0.75
N ALA A 76 -1.76 -14.08 -1.90
CA ALA A 76 -0.35 -13.74 -2.07
C ALA A 76 -0.07 -12.24 -1.82
N VAL A 77 -1.00 -11.34 -2.16
CA VAL A 77 -0.88 -9.90 -1.88
C VAL A 77 -0.89 -9.65 -0.38
N GLY A 78 -1.87 -10.21 0.33
CA GLY A 78 -1.95 -10.08 1.78
C GLY A 78 -0.72 -10.66 2.50
N ALA A 79 -0.24 -11.82 2.04
CA ALA A 79 0.98 -12.43 2.59
C ALA A 79 2.23 -11.58 2.34
N PHE A 80 2.37 -11.02 1.13
CA PHE A 80 3.47 -10.12 0.77
C PHE A 80 3.49 -8.87 1.65
N LEU A 81 2.36 -8.18 1.78
CA LEU A 81 2.26 -6.96 2.59
C LEU A 81 2.59 -7.24 4.06
N ARG A 82 1.97 -8.27 4.66
CA ARG A 82 2.22 -8.62 6.06
C ARG A 82 3.67 -9.00 6.32
N PHE A 83 4.29 -9.76 5.41
CA PHE A 83 5.68 -10.17 5.56
C PHE A 83 6.65 -8.99 5.54
N HIS A 84 6.50 -8.07 4.58
CA HIS A 84 7.45 -6.96 4.40
C HIS A 84 7.19 -5.75 5.30
N THR A 85 5.96 -5.53 5.75
CA THR A 85 5.56 -4.31 6.47
C THR A 85 5.06 -4.58 7.88
N SER A 86 4.68 -5.82 8.20
CA SER A 86 3.94 -6.16 9.44
C SER A 86 2.59 -5.43 9.60
N ALA A 87 2.09 -4.75 8.56
CA ALA A 87 0.84 -4.02 8.61
C ALA A 87 -0.37 -4.95 8.88
N PRO A 88 -1.25 -4.62 9.84
CA PRO A 88 -2.50 -5.34 10.03
C PRO A 88 -3.42 -5.18 8.81
N LEU A 89 -3.93 -6.28 8.26
CA LEU A 89 -4.97 -6.23 7.23
C LEU A 89 -6.35 -6.18 7.89
N VAL A 90 -7.19 -5.22 7.48
CA VAL A 90 -8.54 -5.03 8.02
C VAL A 90 -9.61 -5.28 6.95
N GLU A 91 -10.81 -5.68 7.39
CA GLU A 91 -11.90 -6.06 6.48
C GLU A 91 -12.73 -4.87 5.99
N THR A 92 -12.78 -3.78 6.78
CA THR A 92 -13.59 -2.61 6.47
C THR A 92 -12.74 -1.38 6.18
N PRO A 93 -13.14 -0.51 5.22
CA PRO A 93 -12.41 0.72 4.93
C PRO A 93 -12.28 1.66 6.14
N ALA A 94 -13.30 1.71 7.00
CA ALA A 94 -13.33 2.55 8.20
C ALA A 94 -12.30 2.15 9.26
N ALA A 95 -11.84 0.90 9.26
CA ALA A 95 -10.81 0.42 10.19
C ALA A 95 -9.38 0.63 9.67
N GLY A 96 -9.22 1.06 8.41
CA GLY A 96 -7.93 1.24 7.77
C GLY A 96 -7.39 2.66 7.97
N ARG A 97 -6.07 2.76 8.20
CA ARG A 97 -5.29 4.01 8.04
C ARG A 97 -4.87 4.23 6.59
N PHE A 98 -4.70 3.14 5.85
CA PHE A 98 -4.48 3.16 4.41
C PHE A 98 -5.53 2.29 3.69
N GLY A 99 -5.90 2.69 2.48
CA GLY A 99 -6.69 1.89 1.55
C GLY A 99 -5.90 1.67 0.26
N LEU A 100 -5.69 0.40 -0.13
CA LEU A 100 -5.09 0.06 -1.41
C LEU A 100 -6.18 -0.33 -2.41
N ILE A 101 -6.21 0.35 -3.55
CA ILE A 101 -7.24 0.23 -4.58
C ILE A 101 -6.58 -0.12 -5.91
N ALA A 102 -6.78 -1.34 -6.38
CA ALA A 102 -6.32 -1.78 -7.70
C ALA A 102 -7.34 -1.44 -8.80
N ASP A 103 -8.64 -1.49 -8.49
CA ASP A 103 -9.71 -1.12 -9.41
C ASP A 103 -10.39 0.18 -8.99
N GLY A 104 -10.03 1.28 -9.64
CA GLY A 104 -10.63 2.59 -9.39
C GLY A 104 -12.12 2.67 -9.71
N ALA A 105 -12.65 1.81 -10.58
CA ALA A 105 -14.09 1.75 -10.86
C ALA A 105 -14.88 1.09 -9.71
N ALA A 106 -14.21 0.27 -8.89
CA ALA A 106 -14.76 -0.37 -7.71
C ALA A 106 -14.50 0.41 -6.41
N LEU A 107 -13.99 1.65 -6.51
CA LEU A 107 -13.69 2.49 -5.35
C LEU A 107 -14.97 2.73 -4.52
N PRO A 108 -14.98 2.35 -3.23
CA PRO A 108 -16.11 2.63 -2.35
C PRO A 108 -16.31 4.14 -2.19
N ASP A 109 -17.52 4.52 -1.77
CA ASP A 109 -17.77 5.90 -1.32
C ASP A 109 -16.73 6.33 -0.27
N PHE A 110 -16.11 7.49 -0.46
CA PHE A 110 -15.10 8.04 0.43
C PHE A 110 -15.60 8.19 1.87
N ALA A 111 -16.91 8.37 2.09
CA ALA A 111 -17.52 8.41 3.42
C ALA A 111 -17.41 7.08 4.20
N ARG A 112 -17.01 5.99 3.55
CA ARG A 112 -16.75 4.69 4.20
C ARG A 112 -15.36 4.60 4.83
N PHE A 113 -14.44 5.51 4.50
CA PHE A 113 -13.10 5.56 5.07
C PHE A 113 -13.09 6.41 6.34
N ALA A 114 -12.09 6.20 7.19
CA ALA A 114 -11.88 7.07 8.35
C ALA A 114 -11.49 8.48 7.88
N LEU A 115 -12.35 9.48 8.16
CA LEU A 115 -12.16 10.87 7.74
C LEU A 115 -11.34 11.72 8.74
N GLY A 116 -10.89 11.10 9.83
CA GLY A 116 -10.32 11.83 10.97
C GLY A 116 -11.39 12.48 11.85
N GLU A 117 -10.96 13.00 12.99
CA GLU A 117 -11.81 13.80 13.88
C GLU A 117 -11.37 15.26 13.80
N PRO A 118 -12.22 16.25 14.13
CA PRO A 118 -11.82 17.66 14.05
C PRO A 118 -10.55 18.00 14.87
N ASP A 119 -10.38 17.34 16.02
CA ASP A 119 -9.21 17.53 16.89
C ASP A 119 -7.98 16.72 16.42
N TYR A 120 -8.17 15.73 15.55
CA TYR A 120 -7.15 14.85 14.98
C TYR A 120 -7.52 14.53 13.52
N PRO A 121 -7.33 15.52 12.61
CA PRO A 121 -7.79 15.44 11.23
C PRO A 121 -7.02 14.40 10.40
#